data_AF-X1ARX1-F1
#
_entry.id   AF-X1ARX1-F1
#
_cell.length_a   1.000
_cell.length_b   1.000
_cell.length_c   1.000
_cell.angle_alpha   90.00
_cell.angle_beta   90.00
_cell.angle_gamma   90.00
#
_symmetry.space_group_name_H-M   'P 1'
#
loop_
_entity.id
_entity.type
_entity.pdbx_description
1 polymer ?
#
loop_
_entity_poly.entity_id
_entity_poly.type
_entity_poly.pdbx_seq_one_letter_code
_entity_poly.pdbx_strand_id
1 'polypeptide(L)' 'VIASTASPFKFPGSVARAIDKKYAGMDEFSLLEILAEISGLKVPNAIKGIGSREILHSTVCETSQMKDVITDILGV' A
#
# COMPACT_ATOMS: atom_id res chain seq x y z
N VAL A 1 -1.02 6.38 -26.95
CA VAL A 1 -0.28 5.55 -25.96
C VAL A 1 -0.98 5.71 -24.62
N ILE A 2 -1.26 4.62 -23.90
CA ILE A 2 -1.77 4.66 -22.52
C ILE A 2 -0.63 4.23 -21.60
N ALA A 3 -0.25 5.09 -20.66
CA ALA A 3 0.82 4.80 -19.69
C ALA A 3 0.22 4.23 -18.40
N SER A 4 0.57 2.97 -18.07
CA SER A 4 0.20 2.34 -16.80
C SER A 4 1.22 2.71 -15.73
N THR A 5 0.97 3.80 -15.01
CA THR A 5 1.93 4.41 -14.06
C THR A 5 1.98 3.71 -12.70
N ALA A 6 1.02 2.84 -12.40
CA ALA A 6 0.95 2.10 -11.16
C ALA A 6 0.30 0.72 -11.36
N SER A 7 0.76 -0.24 -10.56
CA SER A 7 0.12 -1.54 -10.47
C SER A 7 -1.27 -1.43 -9.80
N PRO A 8 -2.28 -2.21 -10.23
CA PRO A 8 -3.58 -2.26 -9.57
C PRO A 8 -3.51 -2.61 -8.08
N PHE A 9 -2.51 -3.41 -7.69
CA PHE A 9 -2.27 -3.80 -6.30
C PHE A 9 -1.83 -2.65 -5.38
N LYS A 10 -1.51 -1.46 -5.93
CA LYS A 10 -1.25 -0.25 -5.13
C LYS A 10 -2.54 0.37 -4.58
N PHE A 11 -3.69 0.06 -5.18
CA PHE A 11 -5.00 0.60 -4.79
C PHE A 11 -6.09 -0.48 -4.76
N PRO A 12 -5.93 -1.53 -3.94
CA PRO A 12 -6.74 -2.73 -4.06
C PRO A 12 -8.24 -2.47 -3.85
N GLY A 13 -8.60 -1.66 -2.85
CA GLY A 13 -9.97 -1.22 -2.59
C GLY A 13 -10.61 -0.48 -3.76
N SER A 14 -9.92 0.51 -4.31
CA SER A 14 -10.45 1.32 -5.42
C SER A 14 -10.66 0.50 -6.68
N VAL A 15 -9.71 -0.38 -7.02
CA VAL A 15 -9.81 -1.25 -8.19
C VAL A 15 -10.90 -2.31 -7.99
N ALA A 16 -10.92 -3.01 -6.86
CA ALA A 16 -11.90 -4.06 -6.60
C ALA A 16 -13.33 -3.52 -6.64
N ARG A 17 -13.62 -2.38 -5.99
CA ARG A 17 -14.94 -1.75 -6.01
C ARG A 17 -15.38 -1.28 -7.40
N ALA A 18 -14.42 -0.86 -8.24
CA ALA A 18 -14.71 -0.48 -9.62
C ALA A 18 -15.09 -1.68 -10.49
N ILE A 19 -14.56 -2.87 -10.16
CA ILE A 19 -14.92 -4.13 -10.81
C ILE A 19 -16.30 -4.61 -10.32
N ASP A 20 -16.52 -4.64 -9.00
CA ASP A 20 -17.78 -5.10 -8.40
C ASP A 20 -18.03 -4.41 -7.05
N LYS A 21 -19.24 -3.88 -6.86
CA LYS A 21 -19.64 -3.17 -5.63
C LYS A 21 -19.64 -4.06 -4.39
N LYS A 22 -19.72 -5.38 -4.54
CA LYS A 22 -19.69 -6.31 -3.38
C LYS A 22 -18.40 -6.24 -2.56
N TYR A 23 -17.32 -5.76 -3.17
CA TYR A 23 -16.02 -5.59 -2.51
C TYR A 23 -15.92 -4.29 -1.68
N ALA A 24 -16.99 -3.50 -1.61
CA ALA A 24 -17.00 -2.29 -0.81
C ALA A 24 -16.90 -2.59 0.69
N GLY A 25 -16.02 -1.88 1.40
CA GLY A 25 -15.82 -2.03 2.84
C GLY A 25 -14.98 -3.24 3.26
N MET A 26 -14.49 -4.04 2.31
CA MET A 26 -13.53 -5.11 2.60
C MET A 26 -12.14 -4.55 2.92
N ASP A 27 -11.41 -5.29 3.76
CA ASP A 27 -10.04 -4.98 4.14
C ASP A 27 -9.09 -4.98 2.92
N GLU A 28 -8.20 -3.98 2.86
CA GLU A 28 -7.28 -3.76 1.73
C GLU A 28 -6.33 -4.94 1.51
N PHE A 29 -5.86 -5.59 2.58
CA PHE A 29 -4.95 -6.75 2.45
C PHE A 29 -5.68 -7.98 1.92
N SER A 30 -6.91 -8.20 2.37
CA SER A 30 -7.78 -9.28 1.88
C SER A 30 -8.09 -9.11 0.40
N LEU A 31 -8.25 -7.87 -0.06
CA LEU A 31 -8.50 -7.55 -1.47
C LEU A 31 -7.30 -7.80 -2.40
N LEU A 32 -6.07 -7.94 -1.88
CA LEU A 32 -4.91 -8.28 -2.70
C LEU A 32 -5.07 -9.67 -3.35
N GLU A 33 -5.51 -10.66 -2.59
CA GLU A 33 -5.70 -12.02 -3.10
C GLU A 33 -6.90 -12.10 -4.06
N ILE A 34 -7.98 -11.38 -3.74
CA ILE A 34 -9.16 -11.28 -4.63
C ILE A 34 -8.77 -10.63 -5.97
N LEU A 35 -7.99 -9.56 -5.95
CA LEU A 35 -7.52 -8.94 -7.19
C LEU A 35 -6.58 -9.85 -7.97
N ALA A 36 -5.75 -10.64 -7.30
CA ALA A 36 -4.91 -11.63 -7.97
C ALA A 36 -5.76 -12.69 -8.69
N GLU A 37 -6.82 -13.16 -8.04
CA GLU A 37 -7.79 -14.10 -8.64
C GLU A 37 -8.50 -13.50 -9.86
N ILE A 38 -9.07 -12.29 -9.72
CA ILE A 38 -9.83 -11.63 -10.80
C ILE A 38 -8.92 -11.27 -11.99
N SER A 39 -7.71 -10.78 -11.72
CA SER A 39 -6.80 -10.30 -12.76
C SER A 39 -5.95 -11.40 -13.39
N GLY A 40 -5.84 -12.58 -12.76
CA GLY A 40 -4.88 -13.62 -13.13
C GLY A 40 -3.42 -13.24 -12.87
N LEU A 41 -3.16 -12.13 -12.18
CA LEU A 41 -1.82 -11.67 -11.84
C LEU A 41 -1.44 -12.15 -10.44
N LYS A 42 -0.15 -12.41 -10.21
CA LYS A 42 0.36 -12.71 -8.87
C LYS A 42 0.49 -11.43 -8.05
N VAL A 43 0.18 -11.51 -6.75
CA VAL A 43 0.52 -10.45 -5.80
C VAL A 43 2.03 -10.19 -5.83
N PRO A 44 2.50 -8.95 -6.06
CA PRO A 44 3.93 -8.64 -6.07
C PRO A 44 4.63 -8.99 -4.76
N ASN A 45 5.81 -9.60 -4.83
CA ASN A 45 6.60 -10.02 -3.65
C ASN A 45 6.88 -8.87 -2.65
N ALA A 46 7.00 -7.63 -3.16
CA ALA A 46 7.25 -6.46 -2.32
C ALA A 46 6.13 -6.22 -1.29
N ILE A 47 4.87 -6.49 -1.65
CA ILE A 47 3.69 -6.27 -0.81
C ILE A 47 3.10 -7.57 -0.24
N LYS A 48 3.55 -8.73 -0.71
CA LYS A 48 3.09 -10.03 -0.19
C LYS A 48 3.42 -10.14 1.30
N GLY A 49 2.38 -10.35 2.12
CA GLY A 49 2.49 -10.45 3.58
C GLY A 49 2.92 -9.15 4.26
N ILE A 50 2.82 -7.99 3.58
CA ILE A 50 3.27 -6.71 4.16
C ILE A 50 2.47 -6.32 5.42
N GLY A 51 1.19 -6.69 5.49
CA GLY A 51 0.32 -6.40 6.63
C GLY A 51 0.73 -7.11 7.94
N SER A 52 1.59 -8.14 7.87
CA SER A 52 2.11 -8.84 9.05
C SER A 52 3.57 -8.51 9.36
N ARG A 53 4.21 -7.60 8.60
CA ARG A 53 5.59 -7.20 8.85
C ARG A 53 5.64 -6.17 9.96
N GLU A 54 6.76 -6.17 10.70
CA GLU A 54 7.02 -5.17 11.72
C GLU A 54 7.11 -3.76 11.11
N ILE A 55 6.51 -2.78 11.80
CA ILE A 55 6.62 -1.37 11.44
C ILE A 55 7.97 -0.86 11.93
N LEU A 56 8.89 -0.60 10.99
CA LEU A 56 10.24 -0.11 11.32
C LEU A 56 10.30 1.40 11.58
N HIS A 57 9.32 2.16 11.07
CA HIS A 57 9.28 3.62 11.17
C HIS A 57 8.00 4.05 11.88
N SER A 58 8.12 4.42 13.16
CA SER A 58 7.03 4.85 14.01
C SER A 58 7.13 6.32 14.45
N THR A 59 8.21 7.01 14.07
CA THR A 59 8.43 8.42 14.41
C THR A 59 7.37 9.30 13.74
N VAL A 60 6.68 10.12 14.54
CA VAL A 60 5.72 11.13 14.08
C VAL A 60 6.24 12.49 14.53
N CYS A 61 6.23 13.47 13.63
CA CYS A 61 6.69 14.82 13.92
C CYS A 61 5.83 15.86 13.21
N GLU A 62 5.74 17.05 13.80
CA GLU A 62 5.11 18.19 13.15
C GLU A 62 5.96 18.71 12.00
N THR A 63 5.32 19.44 11.07
CA THR A 63 6.01 20.03 9.92
C THR A 63 7.21 20.90 10.33
N SER A 64 7.07 21.63 11.44
CA SER A 64 8.15 22.48 11.99
C SER A 64 9.33 21.69 12.56
N GLN A 65 9.13 20.43 12.93
CA GLN A 65 10.12 19.57 13.58
C GLN A 65 10.86 18.67 12.59
N MET A 66 10.43 18.64 11.32
CA MET A 66 10.95 17.69 10.32
C MET A 66 12.46 17.78 10.15
N LYS A 67 13.05 19.00 10.18
CA LYS A 67 14.50 19.17 10.07
C LYS A 67 15.23 18.53 11.24
N ASP A 68 14.74 18.73 12.46
CA ASP A 68 15.38 18.24 13.67
C ASP A 68 15.29 16.71 13.74
N VAL A 69 14.12 16.13 13.42
CA VAL A 69 13.96 14.67 13.37
C VAL A 69 14.87 14.02 12.32
N ILE A 70 15.04 14.63 11.15
CA ILE A 70 15.97 14.13 10.15
C ILE A 70 17.42 14.25 10.65
N THR A 71 17.75 15.34 11.34
CA THR A 71 19.07 15.56 11.94
C THR A 71 19.38 14.47 12.98
N ASP A 72 18.42 14.15 13.84
CA ASP A 72 18.52 13.07 14.83
C ASP A 72 18.68 11.69 14.18
N ILE A 73 17.93 11.39 13.11
CA ILE A 73 18.04 10.12 12.36
C ILE A 73 19.43 9.98 11.71
N LEU A 74 19.99 11.09 11.22
CA LEU A 74 21.29 11.10 10.55
C LEU A 74 22.47 11.20 11.54
N GLY A 75 22.22 11.58 12.80
CA GLY A 75 23.25 11.76 13.83
C GLY A 75 24.15 12.96 13.59
N VAL A 76 23.62 14.05 13.02
CA VAL A 76 24.36 15.28 12.67
C VAL A 76 23.95 16.50 13.48
#